data_AF-A0A061S2W4-F1
#
_entry.id   AF-A0A061S2W4-F1
#
_cell.length_a   1.000
_cell.length_b   1.000
_cell.length_c   1.000
_cell.angle_alpha   90.00
_cell.angle_beta   90.00
_cell.angle_gamma   90.00
#
_symmetry.space_group_name_H-M   'P 1'
#
loop_
_entity.id
_entity.type
_entity.pdbx_description
1 polymer ?
#
loop_
_entity_poly.entity_id
_entity_poly.type
_entity_poly.pdbx_seq_one_letter_code
_entity_poly.pdbx_strand_id
1 'polypeptide(L)' 'WLSNSVKDLAADLCGGRAVFMLEGGYDLKALGESVANSFLALTGKPVQDNFDPMLLRQEPSDKVRQIIS' A
#
# COMPACT_ATOMS: atom_id res chain seq x y z
N TRP A 1 5.13 -2.34 -1.11
CA TRP A 1 5.60 -1.05 -1.68
C TRP A 1 4.79 0.13 -1.13
N LEU A 2 3.49 0.23 -1.39
CA LEU A 2 2.66 1.39 -1.00
C LEU A 2 2.75 1.81 0.47
N SER A 3 2.65 0.87 1.41
CA SER A 3 2.71 1.18 2.85
C SER A 3 4.07 1.76 3.28
N ASN A 4 5.16 1.39 2.60
CA ASN A 4 6.47 2.03 2.83
C ASN A 4 6.46 3.46 2.30
N SER A 5 5.96 3.69 1.08
CA SER A 5 5.87 5.04 0.52
C SER A 5 5.02 5.99 1.37
N VAL A 6 3.89 5.52 1.92
CA VAL A 6 3.06 6.31 2.83
C VAL A 6 3.78 6.57 4.16
N LYS A 7 4.50 5.58 4.71
CA LYS A 7 5.32 5.76 5.92
C LYS A 7 6.40 6.82 5.72
N ASP A 8 7.11 6.76 4.59
CA ASP A 8 8.17 7.70 4.27
C ASP A 8 7.58 9.11 4.08
N LEU A 9 6.44 9.23 3.39
CA LEU A 9 5.72 10.50 3.27
C LEU A 9 5.27 11.05 4.63
N ALA A 10 4.79 10.19 5.53
CA ALA A 10 4.41 10.59 6.89
C ALA A 10 5.62 11.01 7.72
N ALA A 11 6.80 10.41 7.50
CA ALA A 11 8.05 10.86 8.12
C ALA A 11 8.38 12.30 7.67
N ASP A 12 8.29 12.56 6.37
CA ASP A 12 8.64 13.85 5.78
C ASP A 12 7.65 14.97 6.14
N LEU A 13 6.35 14.67 6.14
CA LEU A 13 5.30 15.71 6.24
C LEU A 13 4.57 15.73 7.59
N CYS A 14 4.56 14.61 8.32
CA CYS A 14 3.75 14.43 9.53
C CYS A 14 4.57 14.08 10.77
N GLY A 15 5.91 14.18 10.71
CA GLY A 15 6.80 13.80 11.81
C GLY A 15 6.65 12.32 12.20
N GLY A 16 6.42 11.46 11.21
CA GLY A 16 6.25 10.01 11.37
C GLY A 16 4.87 9.54 11.84
N ARG A 17 3.90 10.45 12.00
CA ARG A 17 2.55 10.10 12.48
C ARG A 17 1.64 9.74 11.31
N ALA A 18 1.09 8.52 11.34
CA ALA A 18 0.08 8.06 10.40
C ALA A 18 -0.93 7.14 11.12
N VAL A 19 -2.19 7.18 10.68
CA VAL A 19 -3.25 6.27 11.11
C VAL A 19 -3.78 5.56 9.87
N PHE A 20 -3.88 4.24 9.95
CA PHE A 20 -4.41 3.40 8.87
C PHE A 20 -5.75 2.84 9.32
N MET A 21 -6.77 3.00 8.48
CA MET A 21 -8.12 2.51 8.72
C MET A 21 -8.47 1.47 7.66
N LEU A 22 -8.97 0.31 8.10
CA LEU A 22 -9.44 -0.73 7.20
C LEU A 22 -10.85 -0.35 6.72
N GLU A 23 -11.02 -0.32 5.40
CA GLU A 23 -12.29 -0.03 4.75
C GLU A 23 -12.92 -1.31 4.20
N GLY A 24 -12.68 -1.61 2.92
CA GLY A 24 -13.21 -2.79 2.23
C GLY A 24 -12.19 -3.93 2.08
N GLY A 25 -12.66 -5.01 1.47
CA GLY A 25 -11.90 -6.24 1.25
C GLY A 25 -12.80 -7.45 1.45
N TYR A 26 -13.21 -8.08 0.36
CA TYR A 26 -14.24 -9.14 0.41
C TYR A 26 -13.67 -10.55 0.22
N ASP A 27 -12.43 -10.65 -0.26
CA ASP A 27 -11.64 -11.88 -0.16
C ASP A 27 -10.90 -11.88 1.17
N LEU A 28 -11.35 -12.69 2.12
CA LEU A 28 -10.80 -12.73 3.48
C LEU A 28 -9.32 -13.15 3.51
N LYS A 29 -8.89 -14.02 2.59
CA LYS A 29 -7.51 -14.48 2.53
C LYS A 29 -6.61 -13.37 2.01
N ALA A 30 -6.97 -12.80 0.85
CA ALA A 30 -6.21 -11.70 0.27
C ALA A 30 -6.21 -10.47 1.19
N LEU A 31 -7.32 -10.19 1.88
CA LEU A 31 -7.41 -9.13 2.89
C LEU A 31 -6.44 -9.37 4.04
N GLY A 32 -6.45 -10.57 4.65
CA GLY A 32 -5.56 -10.90 5.76
C GLY A 32 -4.09 -10.77 5.39
N GLU A 33 -3.70 -11.29 4.22
CA GLU A 33 -2.33 -11.19 3.70
C GLU A 33 -1.95 -9.72 3.41
N SER A 34 -2.85 -8.93 2.82
CA SER A 34 -2.61 -7.50 2.52
C SER A 34 -2.45 -6.64 3.77
N VAL A 35 -3.27 -6.88 4.80
CA VAL A 35 -3.16 -6.19 6.10
C VAL A 35 -1.85 -6.57 6.79
N ALA A 36 -1.53 -7.87 6.87
CA ALA A 36 -0.27 -8.32 7.46
C ALA A 36 0.95 -7.69 6.77
N ASN A 37 0.98 -7.70 5.44
CA ASN A 37 2.04 -7.09 4.64
C ASN A 37 2.15 -5.57 4.84
N SER A 38 1.03 -4.88 5.04
CA SER A 38 1.04 -3.47 5.38
C SER A 38 1.74 -3.22 6.72
N PHE A 39 1.42 -3.97 7.77
CA PHE A 39 2.07 -3.82 9.07
C PHE A 39 3.54 -4.25 9.06
N LEU A 40 3.92 -5.29 8.29
CA LEU A 40 5.32 -5.67 8.11
C LEU A 40 6.12 -4.49 7.53
N ALA A 41 5.62 -3.85 6.47
CA ALA A 41 6.26 -2.67 5.89
C ALA A 41 6.35 -1.49 6.89
N LEU A 42 5.26 -1.19 7.60
CA LEU A 42 5.22 -0.10 8.58
C LEU A 42 6.20 -0.32 9.75
N THR A 43 6.44 -1.58 10.12
CA THR A 43 7.37 -1.95 11.20
C THR A 43 8.78 -2.29 10.71
N GLY A 44 9.07 -2.06 9.42
CA GLY A 44 10.39 -2.30 8.83
C GLY A 44 10.78 -3.78 8.71
N LYS A 45 9.80 -4.69 8.77
CA LYS A 45 10.00 -6.13 8.59
C LYS A 45 9.88 -6.52 7.11
N PRO A 46 10.53 -7.62 6.68
CA PRO A 46 10.37 -8.13 5.32
C PRO A 46 8.91 -8.48 5.03
N VAL A 47 8.41 -8.05 3.88
CA VAL A 47 7.06 -8.34 3.38
C VAL A 47 7.04 -9.74 2.77
N GLN A 48 5.96 -10.49 2.97
CA GLN A 48 5.77 -11.81 2.36
C GLN A 48 4.77 -11.67 1.21
N ASP A 49 5.29 -11.38 0.01
CA ASP A 49 4.45 -11.23 -1.17
C ASP A 49 4.46 -12.52 -1.99
N ASN A 50 3.39 -13.30 -1.85
CA ASN A 50 3.18 -14.55 -2.58
C ASN A 50 2.30 -14.36 -3.83
N PHE A 51 1.92 -13.12 -4.15
CA PHE A 51 1.07 -12.82 -5.30
C PHE A 51 1.93 -12.55 -6.55
N ASP A 52 1.42 -12.94 -7.71
CA ASP A 52 2.04 -12.58 -9.00
C ASP A 52 1.88 -11.07 -9.23
N PRO A 53 2.98 -10.30 -9.25
CA PRO A 53 2.95 -8.86 -9.47
C PRO A 53 2.40 -8.45 -10.84
N MET A 54 2.24 -9.37 -11.79
CA MET A 54 1.66 -9.11 -13.10
C MET A 54 0.13 -9.09 -13.10
N LEU A 55 -0.54 -9.65 -12.07
CA LEU A 55 -2.01 -9.68 -11.98
C LEU A 55 -2.64 -8.30 -11.68
N LEU A 56 -1.85 -7.32 -11.24
CA LEU A 56 -2.33 -6.02 -10.74
C LEU A 56 -1.90 -4.81 -11.60
N ARG A 57 -1.14 -5.02 -12.68
CA ARG A 57 -0.44 -3.94 -13.41
C ARG A 57 -1.09 -3.51 -14.72
N GLN A 58 -2.31 -3.01 -14.68
CA GLN A 58 -2.64 -1.90 -15.57
C GLN A 58 -2.68 -0.62 -14.75
N GLU A 59 -1.51 -0.02 -14.60
CA GLU A 59 -1.35 1.30 -13.98
C GLU A 59 -2.07 2.34 -14.86
N PRO A 60 -3.08 3.06 -14.34
CA PRO A 60 -3.86 4.02 -15.12
C PRO A 60 -3.15 5.38 -15.25
N SER A 61 -1.82 5.38 -15.44
CA SER A 61 -0.99 6.58 -15.37
C SER A 61 -1.44 7.67 -16.35
N ASP A 62 -1.95 7.28 -17.52
CA ASP A 62 -2.44 8.23 -18.52
C ASP A 62 -3.71 8.96 -18.08
N LYS A 63 -4.63 8.25 -17.39
CA LYS A 63 -5.84 8.88 -16.81
C LYS A 63 -5.48 9.85 -15.70
N VAL A 64 -4.51 9.48 -14.85
CA VAL A 64 -4.03 10.34 -13.76
C VAL A 64 -3.41 11.63 -14.31
N ARG A 65 -2.55 11.53 -15.32
CA ARG A 65 -1.92 12.69 -15.96
C ARG A 65 -2.94 13.67 -16.52
N GLN A 66 -3.98 13.18 -17.19
CA GLN A 66 -5.03 14.02 -17.79
C GLN A 66 -5.80 14.87 -16.77
N ILE A 67 -5.90 14.45 -15.50
CA ILE A 67 -6.66 15.16 -14.46
C ILE A 67 -5.80 16.19 -13.73
N ILE A 68 -4.49 15.96 -13.65
CA ILE A 68 -3.57 16.77 -12.82
C ILE A 68 -2.86 17.86 -13.65
N SER A 69 -2.73 17.68 -14.99
CA SER A 69 -2.20 18.69 -15.91
C SER A 69 -3.25 19.73 -16.30
#